data_AF-A0A1W6YTH1-F1
#
_entry.id   AF-A0A1W6YTH1-F1
#
_cell.length_a   1.000
_cell.length_b   1.000
_cell.length_c   1.000
_cell.angle_alpha   90.00
_cell.angle_beta   90.00
_cell.angle_gamma   90.00
#
_symmetry.space_group_name_H-M   'P 1'
#
loop_
_entity.id
_entity.type
_entity.pdbx_description
1 polymer ?
#
loop_
_entity_poly.entity_id
_entity_poly.type
_entity_poly.pdbx_seq_one_letter_code
_entity_poly.pdbx_strand_id
1 'polypeptide(L)'
;MRLQPTLLPTSDAATNDPNKPALFWLTTATGAVLFVTFQLFFYVNDFVRARGTTPTITFEPGILWMFSAFYGSWIVTVLLALAGTRKAQWVALVLGSLLVVLNTLGGISDGLRDGWHIAFSAVFFITLPGVFAIAATWRRIKNKGNHHGDE
;
A
#
# COMPACT_ATOMS: atom_id res chain seq x y z
N MET A 1 -5.30 -29.13 50.09
CA MET A 1 -5.41 -27.74 49.61
C MET A 1 -4.49 -27.60 48.41
N ARG A 2 -5.03 -27.70 47.17
CA ARG A 2 -4.23 -27.54 45.94
C ARG A 2 -4.35 -26.08 45.48
N LEU A 3 -3.24 -25.36 45.48
CA LEU A 3 -3.13 -24.04 44.87
C LEU A 3 -3.21 -24.22 43.36
N GLN A 4 -4.32 -23.78 42.77
CA GLN A 4 -4.47 -23.59 41.33
C GLN A 4 -3.63 -22.35 40.96
N PRO A 5 -2.63 -22.46 40.07
CA PRO A 5 -2.01 -21.27 39.52
C PRO A 5 -3.00 -20.65 38.54
N THR A 6 -3.48 -19.45 38.86
CA THR A 6 -4.20 -18.59 37.94
C THR A 6 -3.28 -18.29 36.76
N LEU A 7 -3.47 -18.99 35.65
CA LEU A 7 -2.82 -18.66 34.38
C LEU A 7 -3.37 -17.30 33.94
N LEU A 8 -2.60 -16.25 34.24
CA LEU A 8 -2.72 -14.95 33.58
C LEU A 8 -2.69 -15.19 32.06
N PRO A 9 -3.64 -14.64 31.28
CA PRO A 9 -3.55 -14.66 29.83
C PRO A 9 -2.55 -13.57 29.41
N THR A 10 -1.30 -13.69 29.84
CA THR A 10 -0.22 -12.87 29.34
C THR A 10 0.30 -13.49 28.06
N SER A 11 -0.08 -12.84 26.95
CA SER A 11 0.72 -12.80 25.72
C SER A 11 0.41 -13.77 24.57
N ASP A 12 -0.85 -14.19 24.39
CA ASP A 12 -1.30 -14.79 23.10
C ASP A 12 -2.05 -13.81 22.18
N ALA A 13 -2.37 -12.59 22.68
CA ALA A 13 -3.11 -11.59 21.91
C ALA A 13 -2.27 -10.83 20.86
N ALA A 14 -0.94 -10.95 20.88
CA ALA A 14 -0.06 -10.16 20.02
C ALA A 14 0.24 -10.81 18.65
N THR A 15 -0.06 -12.10 18.46
CA THR A 15 0.37 -12.85 17.25
C THR A 15 -0.70 -13.00 16.18
N ASN A 16 -1.99 -12.77 16.50
CA ASN A 16 -3.11 -12.93 15.57
C ASN A 16 -4.02 -11.69 15.51
N ASP A 17 -3.46 -10.50 15.33
CA ASP A 17 -4.28 -9.31 15.07
C ASP A 17 -5.01 -9.47 13.72
N PRO A 18 -6.36 -9.58 13.70
CA PRO A 18 -7.13 -9.70 12.47
C PRO A 18 -6.96 -8.49 11.55
N ASN A 19 -6.48 -7.34 12.05
CA ASN A 19 -6.33 -6.13 11.27
C ASN A 19 -4.92 -5.96 10.68
N LYS A 20 -4.01 -6.90 10.94
CA LYS A 20 -2.62 -6.85 10.48
C LYS A 20 -2.47 -6.63 8.96
N PRO A 21 -3.24 -7.29 8.06
CA PRO A 21 -3.13 -7.00 6.63
C PRO A 21 -3.58 -5.58 6.27
N ALA A 22 -4.63 -5.06 6.93
CA ALA A 22 -5.10 -3.71 6.69
C ALA A 22 -4.07 -2.66 7.11
N LEU A 23 -3.37 -2.88 8.24
CA LEU A 23 -2.27 -2.03 8.66
C LEU A 23 -1.14 -2.01 7.63
N PHE A 24 -0.76 -3.17 7.07
CA PHE A 24 0.24 -3.20 6.00
C PHE A 24 -0.23 -2.46 4.74
N TRP A 25 -1.48 -2.65 4.31
CA TRP A 25 -2.03 -1.88 3.18
C TRP A 25 -2.07 -0.38 3.45
N LEU A 26 -2.39 0.02 4.69
CA LEU A 26 -2.38 1.43 5.10
C LEU A 26 -0.97 2.02 5.09
N THR A 27 0.02 1.26 5.54
CA THR A 27 1.43 1.66 5.44
C THR A 27 1.85 1.84 3.99
N THR A 28 1.49 0.91 3.11
CA THR A 28 1.77 1.02 1.67
C THR A 28 1.06 2.23 1.04
N ALA A 29 -0.20 2.47 1.40
CA ALA A 29 -0.95 3.64 0.95
C ALA A 29 -0.29 4.96 1.39
N THR A 30 0.14 5.03 2.65
CA THR A 30 0.90 6.17 3.17
C THR A 30 2.19 6.37 2.39
N GLY A 31 2.91 5.29 2.11
CA GLY A 31 4.11 5.31 1.28
C GLY A 31 3.85 5.82 -0.14
N ALA A 32 2.74 5.43 -0.77
CA ALA A 32 2.35 5.95 -2.08
C ALA A 32 2.05 7.46 -2.05
N VAL A 33 1.40 7.95 -0.99
CA VAL A 33 1.16 9.39 -0.81
C VAL A 33 2.47 10.16 -0.60
N LEU A 34 3.40 9.63 0.21
CA LEU A 34 4.71 10.24 0.39
C LEU A 34 5.50 10.28 -0.92
N PHE A 35 5.49 9.19 -1.67
CA PHE A 35 6.17 9.09 -2.97
C PHE A 35 5.65 10.13 -3.97
N VAL A 36 4.33 10.22 -4.17
CA VAL A 36 3.77 11.21 -5.12
C VAL A 36 4.03 12.64 -4.64
N THR A 37 4.02 12.88 -3.33
CA THR A 37 4.35 14.19 -2.76
C THR A 37 5.80 14.57 -3.07
N PHE A 38 6.75 13.65 -2.90
CA PHE A 38 8.15 13.88 -3.28
C PHE A 38 8.30 14.14 -4.78
N GLN A 39 7.62 13.37 -5.64
CA GLN A 39 7.62 13.61 -7.08
C GLN A 39 7.13 15.02 -7.44
N LEU A 40 6.04 15.50 -6.81
CA LEU A 40 5.54 16.86 -7.00
C LEU A 40 6.56 17.92 -6.58
N PHE A 41 7.24 17.72 -5.45
CA PHE A 41 8.28 18.66 -5.01
C PHE A 41 9.47 18.73 -5.97
N PHE A 42 9.93 17.59 -6.49
CA PHE A 42 11.00 17.57 -7.49
C PHE A 42 10.57 18.28 -8.79
N TYR A 43 9.37 17.98 -9.27
CA TYR A 43 8.81 18.65 -10.45
C TYR A 43 8.74 20.18 -10.28
N VAL A 44 8.21 20.65 -9.14
CA VAL A 44 8.13 22.09 -8.85
C VAL A 44 9.50 22.72 -8.75
N ASN A 45 10.46 22.05 -8.09
CA ASN A 45 11.83 22.54 -7.97
C ASN A 45 12.48 22.71 -9.35
N ASP A 46 12.34 21.73 -10.23
CA ASP A 46 12.90 21.79 -11.57
C ASP A 46 12.19 22.82 -12.45
N PHE A 47 10.88 22.99 -12.30
CA PHE A 47 10.11 24.05 -12.97
C PHE A 47 10.62 25.45 -12.57
N VAL A 48 10.83 25.69 -11.27
CA VAL A 48 11.39 26.94 -10.76
C VAL A 48 12.82 27.15 -11.28
N ARG A 49 13.65 26.10 -11.27
CA ARG A 49 15.04 26.16 -11.75
C ARG A 49 15.13 26.44 -13.25
N ALA A 50 14.21 25.90 -14.03
CA ALA A 50 14.08 26.16 -15.47
C ALA A 50 13.43 27.52 -15.79
N ARG A 51 13.15 28.37 -14.79
CA ARG A 51 12.42 29.64 -14.93
C ARG A 51 11.10 29.50 -15.71
N GLY A 52 10.40 28.38 -15.54
CA GLY A 52 9.12 28.11 -16.20
C GLY A 52 9.20 27.84 -17.71
N THR A 53 10.39 27.53 -18.24
CA THR A 53 10.54 27.08 -19.65
C THR A 53 10.19 25.61 -19.85
N THR A 54 10.02 24.85 -18.77
CA THR A 54 9.45 23.49 -18.82
C THR A 54 7.97 23.57 -19.15
N PRO A 55 7.44 22.69 -20.04
CA PRO A 55 6.04 22.71 -20.41
C PRO A 55 5.14 22.61 -19.17
N THR A 56 4.21 23.55 -19.02
CA THR A 56 3.21 23.52 -17.96
C THR A 56 2.37 22.26 -18.11
N ILE A 57 2.46 21.32 -17.17
CA ILE A 57 1.52 20.19 -17.11
C ILE A 57 0.17 20.79 -16.72
N THR A 58 -0.67 21.05 -17.70
CA THR A 58 -2.07 21.41 -17.48
C THR A 58 -2.82 20.11 -17.25
N PHE A 59 -3.14 19.82 -16.00
CA PHE A 59 -3.97 18.67 -15.68
C PHE A 59 -5.39 18.95 -16.14
N GLU A 60 -5.72 18.47 -17.34
CA GLU A 60 -7.08 18.48 -17.84
C GLU A 60 -8.02 17.79 -16.83
N PRO A 61 -9.29 18.21 -16.67
CA PRO A 61 -10.19 17.68 -15.64
C PRO A 61 -10.28 16.14 -15.60
N GLY A 62 -10.19 15.48 -16.77
CA GLY A 62 -10.17 14.02 -16.85
C GLY A 62 -8.93 13.39 -16.18
N ILE A 63 -7.77 14.03 -16.32
CA ILE A 63 -6.52 13.57 -15.69
C ILE A 63 -6.60 13.75 -14.18
N LEU A 64 -7.14 14.89 -13.70
CA LEU A 64 -7.35 15.12 -12.27
C LEU A 64 -8.25 14.05 -11.65
N TRP A 65 -9.35 13.69 -12.33
CA TRP A 65 -10.25 12.66 -11.86
C TRP A 65 -9.59 11.29 -11.83
N MET A 66 -8.80 10.95 -12.86
CA MET A 66 -8.03 9.70 -12.91
C MET A 66 -7.01 9.61 -11.77
N PHE A 67 -6.26 10.69 -11.50
CA PHE A 67 -5.32 10.76 -10.38
C PHE A 67 -6.05 10.56 -9.04
N SER A 68 -7.18 11.24 -8.86
CA SER A 68 -7.97 11.13 -7.64
C SER A 68 -8.54 9.73 -7.44
N ALA A 69 -9.07 9.10 -8.50
CA ALA A 69 -9.57 7.73 -8.47
C ALA A 69 -8.44 6.73 -8.18
N PHE A 70 -7.28 6.90 -8.81
CA PHE A 70 -6.11 6.04 -8.62
C PHE A 70 -5.60 6.10 -7.18
N TYR A 71 -5.35 7.29 -6.63
CA TYR A 71 -4.89 7.40 -5.25
C TYR A 71 -5.99 7.07 -4.23
N GLY A 72 -7.25 7.39 -4.53
CA GLY A 72 -8.41 7.00 -3.70
C GLY A 72 -8.60 5.49 -3.61
N SER A 73 -8.21 4.73 -4.63
CA SER A 73 -8.31 3.26 -4.62
C SER A 73 -7.41 2.59 -3.57
N TRP A 74 -6.37 3.26 -3.08
CA TRP A 74 -5.59 2.79 -1.93
C TRP A 74 -6.43 2.73 -0.66
N ILE A 75 -7.28 3.73 -0.43
CA ILE A 75 -8.21 3.74 0.72
C ILE A 75 -9.20 2.59 0.58
N VAL A 76 -9.75 2.38 -0.62
CA VAL A 76 -10.66 1.26 -0.89
C VAL A 76 -9.98 -0.08 -0.59
N THR A 77 -8.71 -0.24 -0.97
CA THR A 77 -7.91 -1.43 -0.66
C THR A 77 -7.79 -1.67 0.85
N VAL A 78 -7.51 -0.62 1.63
CA VAL A 78 -7.43 -0.70 3.10
C VAL A 78 -8.78 -1.09 3.70
N LEU A 79 -9.89 -0.48 3.25
CA LEU A 79 -11.23 -0.80 3.73
C LEU A 79 -11.63 -2.25 3.42
N LEU A 80 -11.31 -2.75 2.23
CA LEU A 80 -11.51 -4.15 1.86
C LEU A 80 -10.65 -5.09 2.73
N ALA A 81 -9.43 -4.69 3.06
CA ALA A 81 -8.57 -5.44 3.97
C ALA A 81 -9.09 -5.44 5.42
N LEU A 82 -9.77 -4.38 5.86
CA LEU A 82 -10.45 -4.29 7.16
C LEU A 82 -11.72 -5.15 7.21
N ALA A 83 -12.47 -5.23 6.10
CA ALA A 83 -13.72 -6.00 6.03
C ALA A 83 -13.53 -7.48 6.41
N GLY A 84 -12.31 -8.01 6.33
CA GLY A 84 -11.92 -9.28 6.96
C GLY A 84 -12.55 -10.56 6.38
N THR A 85 -13.51 -10.44 5.47
CA THR A 85 -14.11 -11.57 4.75
C THR A 85 -13.14 -12.13 3.72
N ARG A 86 -13.22 -13.44 3.43
CA ARG A 86 -12.32 -14.10 2.47
C ARG A 86 -12.39 -13.44 1.08
N LYS A 87 -13.60 -13.09 0.61
CA LYS A 87 -13.80 -12.40 -0.66
C LYS A 87 -13.15 -11.01 -0.65
N ALA A 88 -13.36 -10.21 0.40
CA ALA A 88 -12.77 -8.88 0.50
C ALA A 88 -11.24 -8.92 0.58
N GLN A 89 -10.64 -9.90 1.29
CA GLN A 89 -9.18 -10.08 1.29
C GLN A 89 -8.64 -10.41 -0.09
N TRP A 90 -9.33 -11.24 -0.88
CA TRP A 90 -8.93 -11.53 -2.26
C TRP A 90 -9.01 -10.30 -3.16
N VAL A 91 -10.10 -9.53 -3.06
CA VAL A 91 -10.23 -8.28 -3.83
C VAL A 91 -9.15 -7.28 -3.42
N ALA A 92 -8.91 -7.10 -2.12
CA ALA A 92 -7.84 -6.25 -1.60
C ALA A 92 -6.45 -6.70 -2.10
N LEU A 93 -6.21 -8.01 -2.16
CA LEU A 93 -4.96 -8.56 -2.66
C LEU A 93 -4.75 -8.23 -4.15
N VAL A 94 -5.75 -8.47 -4.99
CA VAL A 94 -5.66 -8.20 -6.44
C VAL A 94 -5.52 -6.70 -6.71
N LEU A 95 -6.42 -5.90 -6.14
CA LEU A 95 -6.42 -4.45 -6.32
C LEU A 95 -5.13 -3.83 -5.79
N GLY A 96 -4.77 -4.15 -4.54
CA GLY A 96 -3.56 -3.63 -3.92
C GLY A 96 -2.28 -4.04 -4.64
N SER A 97 -2.18 -5.29 -5.12
CA SER A 97 -1.02 -5.73 -5.90
C SER A 97 -0.91 -4.96 -7.21
N LEU A 98 -2.03 -4.74 -7.90
CA LEU A 98 -2.07 -3.92 -9.11
C LEU A 98 -1.59 -2.49 -8.83
N LEU A 99 -2.04 -1.87 -7.74
CA LEU A 99 -1.63 -0.53 -7.35
C LEU A 99 -0.14 -0.42 -7.02
N VAL A 100 0.42 -1.43 -6.34
CA VAL A 100 1.86 -1.52 -6.06
C VAL A 100 2.64 -1.59 -7.37
N VAL A 101 2.24 -2.48 -8.28
CA VAL A 101 2.93 -2.67 -9.58
C VAL A 101 2.88 -1.40 -10.41
N LEU A 102 1.70 -0.79 -10.56
CA LEU A 102 1.54 0.43 -11.34
C LEU A 102 2.36 1.60 -10.79
N ASN A 103 2.36 1.81 -9.47
CA ASN A 103 3.18 2.86 -8.86
C ASN A 103 4.68 2.58 -8.96
N THR A 104 5.08 1.31 -8.80
CA THR A 104 6.50 0.93 -8.90
C THR A 104 7.00 1.13 -10.33
N LEU A 105 6.23 0.68 -11.33
CA LEU A 105 6.57 0.88 -12.74
C LEU A 105 6.60 2.36 -13.10
N GLY A 106 5.60 3.13 -12.67
CA GLY A 106 5.57 4.59 -12.85
C GLY A 106 6.82 5.25 -12.28
N GLY A 107 7.17 4.94 -11.03
CA GLY A 107 8.35 5.51 -10.40
C GLY A 107 9.69 5.06 -11.00
N ILE A 108 9.78 3.85 -11.55
CA ILE A 108 10.95 3.42 -12.32
C ILE A 108 11.05 4.19 -13.63
N SER A 109 9.94 4.34 -14.36
CA SER A 109 9.87 5.13 -15.59
C SER A 109 10.27 6.59 -15.34
N ASP A 110 9.71 7.21 -14.29
CA ASP A 110 10.05 8.57 -13.88
C ASP A 110 11.52 8.66 -13.43
N GLY A 111 12.04 7.65 -12.72
CA GLY A 111 13.44 7.64 -12.32
C GLY A 111 14.45 7.41 -13.46
N LEU A 112 14.05 6.71 -14.53
CA LEU A 112 14.86 6.62 -15.76
C LEU A 112 14.92 7.97 -16.50
N ARG A 113 13.87 8.79 -16.37
CA ARG A 113 13.74 10.08 -17.04
C ARG A 113 14.37 11.23 -16.26
N ASP A 114 14.04 11.32 -14.98
CA ASP A 114 14.30 12.50 -14.13
C ASP A 114 15.32 12.20 -13.01
N GLY A 115 15.70 10.93 -12.83
CA GLY A 115 16.87 10.53 -12.04
C GLY A 115 16.64 9.35 -11.09
N TRP A 116 17.70 8.59 -10.85
CA TRP A 116 17.68 7.33 -10.10
C TRP A 116 17.07 7.42 -8.68
N HIS A 117 17.13 8.60 -8.06
CA HIS A 117 16.55 8.84 -6.74
C HIS A 117 15.03 8.67 -6.71
N ILE A 118 14.32 8.98 -7.81
CA ILE A 118 12.88 8.78 -7.94
C ILE A 118 12.56 7.28 -7.99
N ALA A 119 13.28 6.52 -8.83
CA ALA A 119 13.13 5.06 -8.90
C ALA A 119 13.41 4.40 -7.54
N PHE A 120 14.46 4.82 -6.84
CA PHE A 120 14.79 4.31 -5.51
C PHE A 120 13.67 4.60 -4.50
N SER A 121 13.12 5.82 -4.51
CA SER A 121 12.03 6.20 -3.62
C SER A 121 10.74 5.40 -3.90
N ALA A 122 10.44 5.09 -5.15
CA ALA A 122 9.29 4.25 -5.51
C ALA A 122 9.43 2.84 -4.92
N VAL A 123 10.61 2.24 -5.07
CA VAL A 123 10.91 0.90 -4.52
C VAL A 123 10.83 0.92 -2.99
N PHE A 124 11.39 1.95 -2.37
CA PHE A 124 11.47 2.04 -0.92
C PHE A 124 10.11 2.31 -0.26
N PHE A 125 9.36 3.30 -0.76
CA PHE A 125 8.11 3.72 -0.15
C PHE A 125 6.91 2.88 -0.58
N ILE A 126 6.95 2.21 -1.72
CA ILE A 126 5.78 1.50 -2.26
C ILE A 126 6.03 0.01 -2.36
N THR A 127 7.08 -0.41 -3.08
CA THR A 127 7.30 -1.84 -3.35
C THR A 127 7.59 -2.62 -2.07
N LEU A 128 8.48 -2.11 -1.21
CA LEU A 128 8.83 -2.78 0.05
C LEU A 128 7.60 -3.01 0.96
N PRO A 129 6.88 -1.97 1.41
CA PRO A 129 5.69 -2.17 2.24
C PRO A 129 4.58 -2.93 1.48
N GLY A 130 4.48 -2.74 0.17
CA GLY A 130 3.54 -3.46 -0.70
C GLY A 130 3.75 -4.97 -0.70
N VAL A 131 5.00 -5.44 -0.81
CA VAL A 131 5.33 -6.88 -0.75
C VAL A 131 4.95 -7.47 0.62
N PHE A 132 5.19 -6.75 1.71
CA PHE A 132 4.75 -7.18 3.05
C PHE A 132 3.22 -7.26 3.15
N ALA A 133 2.50 -6.28 2.59
CA ALA A 133 1.03 -6.28 2.56
C ALA A 133 0.46 -7.46 1.78
N ILE A 134 1.03 -7.75 0.60
CA ILE A 134 0.68 -8.90 -0.24
C ILE A 134 0.92 -10.21 0.52
N ALA A 135 2.12 -10.38 1.10
CA ALA A 135 2.47 -11.59 1.83
C ALA A 135 1.58 -11.81 3.07
N ALA A 136 1.29 -10.76 3.83
CA ALA A 136 0.41 -10.83 5.00
C ALA A 136 -1.03 -11.19 4.61
N THR A 137 -1.56 -10.57 3.55
CA THR A 137 -2.91 -10.83 3.04
C THR A 137 -3.04 -12.26 2.50
N TRP A 138 -2.04 -12.72 1.73
CA TRP A 138 -1.99 -14.09 1.20
C TRP A 138 -1.98 -15.14 2.31
N ARG A 139 -1.11 -14.96 3.33
CA ARG A 139 -1.05 -15.86 4.49
C ARG A 139 -2.40 -15.94 5.21
N ARG A 140 -3.09 -14.81 5.37
CA ARG A 140 -4.41 -14.79 6.02
C ARG A 140 -5.47 -15.55 5.21
N ILE A 141 -5.48 -15.38 3.89
CA ILE A 141 -6.39 -16.12 3.00
C ILE A 141 -6.14 -17.63 3.11
N LYS A 142 -4.86 -18.05 3.07
CA LYS A 142 -4.48 -19.46 3.18
C LYS A 142 -4.89 -20.07 4.52
N ASN A 143 -4.63 -19.37 5.63
CA ASN A 143 -4.96 -19.86 6.97
C ASN A 143 -6.47 -19.99 7.21
N LYS A 144 -7.29 -19.04 6.71
CA LYS A 144 -8.76 -19.16 6.75
C LYS A 144 -9.29 -20.27 5.84
N GLY A 145 -8.58 -20.62 4.76
CA GLY A 145 -8.96 -21.72 3.87
C GLY A 145 -8.83 -23.09 4.51
N ASN A 146 -7.84 -23.29 5.39
CA ASN A 146 -7.61 -24.57 6.06
C ASN A 146 -8.63 -24.87 7.19
N HIS A 147 -9.25 -23.85 7.78
CA HIS A 147 -10.22 -24.02 8.87
C HIS A 147 -11.62 -24.46 8.44
N HIS A 148 -11.91 -24.55 7.14
CA HIS A 148 -13.21 -25.03 6.59
C HIS A 148 -13.17 -26.51 6.19
N GLY A 149 -12.08 -27.22 6.45
CA GLY A 149 -11.95 -28.66 6.18
C GLY A 149 -12.28 -29.57 7.36
N ASP A 150 -12.48 -29.00 8.56
CA ASP A 150 -12.65 -29.73 9.83
C ASP A 150 -14.00 -29.41 10.52
N GLU A 151 -15.04 -29.10 9.75
CA GLU A 151 -16.44 -29.02 10.24
C GLU A 151 -17.36 -29.93 9.43
#